data_AF-A0A556TVJ7-F1
#
_entry.id   AF-A0A556TVJ7-F1
#
_cell.length_a   1.000
_cell.length_b   1.000
_cell.length_c   1.000
_cell.angle_alpha   90.00
_cell.angle_beta   90.00
_cell.angle_gamma   90.00
#
_symmetry.space_group_name_H-M   'P 1'
#
loop_
_entity.id
_entity.type
_entity.pdbx_description
1 polymer ?
#
loop_
_entity_poly.entity_id
_entity_poly.type
_entity_poly.pdbx_seq_one_letter_code
_entity_poly.pdbx_strand_id
1 'polypeptide(L)'
;MAQTSLLQGKRFYCREWVFHKIQHCLQEKTGTSCGAERENPAALGGGASSATGKSGSWGVLLVGGPGSGKTALCTELLWPSSQHGNHRSLSQFCLAFHFCRADDSDTVCVSGFIRGLVTQICRSGLVPQYEKKICDSAIQSTLKPGECERNPSEVFKRCVLLPLLSCPPPPQALFLVVDSIDEGMKVSGTESSSGPLNPRSIGELLSSHHELLPPWLLLICSARRQNKNITKLFTAVVQSRQAFVAMK
;
A
#
# COMPACT_ATOMS: atom_id res chain seq x y z
N MET A 1 -1.15 -17.20 -10.49
CA MET A 1 -1.59 -16.43 -11.68
C MET A 1 -1.70 -14.97 -11.25
N ALA A 2 -1.32 -14.00 -12.08
CA ALA A 2 -1.45 -12.59 -11.70
C ALA A 2 -2.95 -12.28 -11.56
N GLN A 3 -3.40 -11.92 -10.36
CA GLN A 3 -4.78 -11.52 -10.09
C GLN A 3 -5.02 -10.16 -10.74
N THR A 4 -5.39 -10.16 -12.02
CA THR A 4 -5.72 -8.95 -12.77
C THR A 4 -7.15 -8.51 -12.48
N SER A 5 -7.42 -7.23 -12.68
CA SER A 5 -8.78 -6.71 -12.55
C SER A 5 -9.66 -7.16 -13.71
N LEU A 6 -10.91 -7.53 -13.41
CA LEU A 6 -11.94 -7.81 -14.42
C LEU A 6 -12.29 -6.59 -15.30
N LEU A 7 -11.88 -5.39 -14.88
CA LEU A 7 -12.11 -4.14 -15.59
C LEU A 7 -10.94 -3.74 -16.50
N GLN A 8 -9.88 -4.55 -16.58
CA GLN A 8 -8.73 -4.23 -17.43
C GLN A 8 -9.16 -4.04 -18.89
N GLY A 9 -8.70 -2.95 -19.50
CA GLY A 9 -9.05 -2.58 -20.88
C GLY A 9 -10.43 -1.94 -21.05
N LYS A 10 -11.24 -1.81 -19.99
CA LYS A 10 -12.49 -1.04 -20.03
C LYS A 10 -12.18 0.45 -19.90
N ARG A 11 -12.96 1.28 -20.59
CA ARG A 11 -12.81 2.75 -20.56
C ARG A 11 -13.16 3.30 -19.19
N PHE A 12 -12.35 4.23 -18.70
CA PHE A 12 -12.56 4.95 -17.44
C PHE A 12 -12.99 6.41 -17.70
N TYR A 13 -13.86 6.96 -16.85
CA TYR A 13 -14.40 8.32 -17.00
C TYR A 13 -14.66 9.02 -15.66
N CYS A 14 -14.67 10.36 -15.70
CA CYS A 14 -15.31 11.27 -14.74
C CYS A 14 -14.71 11.33 -13.32
N ARG A 15 -13.47 10.88 -13.13
CA ARG A 15 -12.79 10.82 -11.82
C ARG A 15 -11.29 11.12 -11.89
N GLU A 16 -10.86 11.81 -12.93
CA GLU A 16 -9.46 12.11 -13.23
C GLU A 16 -8.81 12.95 -12.12
N TRP A 17 -9.59 13.79 -11.43
CA TRP A 17 -9.15 14.57 -10.27
C TRP A 17 -8.53 13.71 -9.15
N VAL A 18 -8.93 12.44 -9.03
CA VAL A 18 -8.38 11.53 -8.02
C VAL A 18 -6.91 11.21 -8.33
N PHE A 19 -6.56 11.06 -9.61
CA PHE A 19 -5.17 10.82 -10.00
C PHE A 19 -4.28 12.03 -9.70
N HIS A 20 -4.79 13.25 -9.85
CA HIS A 20 -4.06 14.44 -9.44
C HIS A 20 -3.74 14.44 -7.94
N LYS A 21 -4.66 13.97 -7.09
CA LYS A 21 -4.39 13.82 -5.65
C LYS A 21 -3.35 12.74 -5.35
N ILE A 22 -3.46 11.58 -6.02
CA ILE A 22 -2.48 10.50 -5.86
C ILE A 22 -1.08 10.97 -6.29
N GLN A 23 -1.00 11.66 -7.43
CA GLN A 23 0.25 12.23 -7.93
C GLN A 23 0.85 13.25 -6.97
N HIS A 24 0.03 14.13 -6.38
CA HIS A 24 0.48 15.06 -5.34
C HIS A 24 1.07 14.32 -4.13
N CYS A 25 0.37 13.30 -3.62
CA CYS A 25 0.87 12.52 -2.49
C CYS A 25 2.21 11.82 -2.81
N LEU A 26 2.38 11.30 -4.03
CA LEU A 26 3.64 10.72 -4.48
C LEU A 26 4.77 11.75 -4.55
N GLN A 27 4.48 12.96 -5.04
CA GLN A 27 5.46 14.05 -5.12
C GLN A 27 5.90 14.52 -3.72
N GLU A 28 4.97 14.70 -2.79
CA GLU A 28 5.29 15.02 -1.38
C GLU A 28 6.18 13.96 -0.73
N LYS A 29 5.88 12.68 -0.99
CA LYS A 29 6.63 11.55 -0.46
C LYS A 29 8.04 11.48 -1.04
N THR A 30 8.18 11.75 -2.34
CA THR A 30 9.48 11.83 -3.04
C THR A 30 10.37 12.94 -2.47
N GLY A 31 9.80 14.13 -2.27
CA GLY A 31 10.55 15.27 -1.71
C GLY A 31 11.03 15.03 -0.28
N THR A 32 10.28 14.26 0.50
CA THR A 32 10.62 13.94 1.91
C THR A 32 11.69 12.84 2.00
N SER A 33 11.69 11.86 1.09
CA SER A 33 12.65 10.74 1.13
C SER A 33 14.04 11.08 0.58
N CYS A 34 14.14 12.05 -0.33
CA CYS A 34 15.41 12.44 -0.96
C CYS A 34 16.15 13.57 -0.21
N GLY A 35 15.50 14.23 0.76
CA GLY A 35 16.07 15.36 1.52
C GLY A 35 16.85 14.97 2.79
N ALA A 36 17.06 13.68 3.06
CA ALA A 36 17.66 13.20 4.31
C ALA A 36 19.20 13.12 4.29
N GLU A 37 19.86 13.57 3.23
CA GLU A 37 21.33 13.71 3.17
C GLU A 37 21.70 15.14 2.76
N ARG A 38 21.96 16.01 3.74
CA ARG A 38 22.90 17.15 3.62
C ARG A 38 23.39 17.61 4.99
N GLU A 39 24.70 17.68 5.06
CA GLU A 39 25.63 17.90 6.17
C GLU A 39 25.34 19.10 7.09
N ASN A 40 25.85 19.00 8.33
CA ASN A 40 26.13 20.12 9.23
C ASN A 40 26.96 21.21 8.52
N PRO A 41 26.66 22.50 8.74
CA PRO A 41 27.66 23.34 9.38
C PRO A 41 27.09 24.33 10.40
N ALA A 42 27.95 24.74 11.32
CA ALA A 42 27.69 25.68 12.40
C ALA A 42 27.38 27.12 11.93
N ALA A 43 26.70 27.86 12.82
CA ALA A 43 26.69 29.32 13.04
C ALA A 43 25.46 30.18 12.61
N LEU A 44 24.77 30.66 13.66
CA LEU A 44 24.03 31.93 13.88
C LEU A 44 22.94 32.42 12.91
N GLY A 45 21.74 32.62 13.46
CA GLY A 45 20.76 33.60 12.97
C GLY A 45 19.32 33.26 13.34
N GLY A 46 18.73 33.98 14.31
CA GLY A 46 17.42 33.71 14.86
C GLY A 46 16.25 33.90 13.88
N GLY A 47 15.25 33.02 14.01
CA GLY A 47 13.95 33.14 13.36
C GLY A 47 13.13 31.88 13.65
N ALA A 48 12.21 31.96 14.61
CA ALA A 48 11.33 30.87 15.02
C ALA A 48 10.46 30.40 13.85
N SER A 49 10.93 29.36 13.15
CA SER A 49 10.12 28.53 12.28
C SER A 49 10.08 27.16 12.94
N SER A 50 8.97 26.84 13.59
CA SER A 50 8.67 25.51 14.14
C SER A 50 8.60 24.50 12.99
N ALA A 51 9.76 24.03 12.54
CA ALA A 51 9.90 22.91 11.63
C ALA A 51 9.63 21.61 12.40
N THR A 52 8.37 21.35 12.73
CA THR A 52 7.93 19.99 13.03
C THR A 52 8.10 19.19 11.73
N GLY A 53 9.06 18.28 11.68
CA GLY A 53 9.29 17.41 10.52
C GLY A 53 8.00 16.73 10.08
N LYS A 54 7.41 17.20 8.98
CA LYS A 54 6.20 16.64 8.37
C LYS A 54 6.56 15.36 7.62
N SER A 55 6.84 14.28 8.35
CA SER A 55 6.80 12.92 7.77
C SER A 55 5.43 12.71 7.11
N GLY A 56 5.43 12.48 5.79
CA GLY A 56 4.23 12.46 4.94
C GLY A 56 3.25 11.33 5.26
N SER A 57 2.06 11.40 4.65
CA SER A 57 1.03 10.36 4.76
C SER A 57 1.56 8.99 4.33
N TRP A 58 1.28 7.94 5.11
CA TRP A 58 1.67 6.56 4.76
C TRP A 58 0.80 5.98 3.63
N GLY A 59 -0.40 6.54 3.40
CA GLY A 59 -1.30 6.04 2.36
C GLY A 59 -2.48 6.94 1.98
N VAL A 60 -3.24 6.46 0.99
CA VAL A 60 -4.50 7.01 0.48
C VAL A 60 -5.58 5.94 0.62
N LEU A 61 -6.72 6.27 1.22
CA LEU A 61 -7.87 5.37 1.31
C LEU A 61 -9.04 5.90 0.46
N LEU A 62 -9.41 5.13 -0.56
CA LEU A 62 -10.54 5.38 -1.45
C LEU A 62 -11.80 4.75 -0.86
N VAL A 63 -12.79 5.56 -0.49
CA VAL A 63 -14.01 5.08 0.15
C VAL A 63 -15.24 5.53 -0.60
N GLY A 64 -16.16 4.61 -0.89
CA GLY A 64 -17.39 4.91 -1.63
C GLY A 64 -18.38 3.76 -1.59
N GLY A 65 -19.62 4.01 -2.03
CA GLY A 65 -20.63 2.95 -2.16
C GLY A 65 -20.30 1.92 -3.24
N PRO A 66 -21.02 0.78 -3.29
CA PRO A 66 -20.99 -0.10 -4.46
C PRO A 66 -21.27 0.69 -5.74
N GLY A 67 -20.60 0.37 -6.85
CA GLY A 67 -20.78 1.07 -8.13
C GLY A 67 -20.10 2.44 -8.24
N SER A 68 -19.47 2.97 -7.18
CA SER A 68 -18.79 4.29 -7.21
C SER A 68 -17.49 4.33 -8.04
N GLY A 69 -17.13 3.23 -8.71
CA GLY A 69 -15.95 3.18 -9.59
C GLY A 69 -14.58 3.05 -8.89
N LYS A 70 -14.51 2.61 -7.63
CA LYS A 70 -13.22 2.42 -6.90
C LYS A 70 -12.28 1.45 -7.61
N THR A 71 -12.74 0.22 -7.86
CA THR A 71 -11.98 -0.81 -8.58
C THR A 71 -11.64 -0.34 -10.00
N ALA A 72 -12.54 0.39 -10.66
CA ALA A 72 -12.29 0.96 -11.98
C ALA A 72 -11.13 1.98 -11.92
N LEU A 73 -11.07 2.84 -10.89
CA LEU A 73 -9.97 3.77 -10.68
C LEU A 73 -8.66 3.04 -10.39
N CYS A 74 -8.65 2.06 -9.48
CA CYS A 74 -7.46 1.24 -9.21
C CYS A 74 -6.96 0.53 -10.48
N THR A 75 -7.88 0.04 -11.31
CA THR A 75 -7.56 -0.59 -12.59
C THR A 75 -6.95 0.41 -13.57
N GLU A 76 -7.55 1.60 -13.70
CA GLU A 76 -7.05 2.65 -14.58
C GLU A 76 -5.69 3.20 -14.12
N LEU A 77 -5.41 3.19 -12.81
CA LEU A 77 -4.11 3.57 -12.25
C LEU A 77 -3.00 2.60 -12.67
N LEU A 78 -3.31 1.30 -12.73
CA LEU A 78 -2.36 0.22 -13.04
C LEU A 78 -2.22 0.00 -14.55
N TRP A 79 -3.34 0.04 -15.28
CA TRP A 79 -3.43 -0.23 -16.70
C TRP A 79 -4.26 0.85 -17.38
N PRO A 80 -3.68 2.04 -17.61
CA PRO A 80 -4.42 3.20 -18.10
C PRO A 80 -4.98 2.96 -19.49
N SER A 81 -6.30 3.06 -19.61
CA SER A 81 -7.06 2.90 -20.86
C SER A 81 -7.36 4.25 -21.53
N SER A 82 -7.40 5.34 -20.77
CA SER A 82 -7.75 6.66 -21.27
C SER A 82 -6.64 7.27 -22.13
N GLN A 83 -7.00 7.86 -23.28
CA GLN A 83 -6.03 8.37 -24.27
C GLN A 83 -5.37 9.71 -23.88
N HIS A 84 -6.05 10.54 -23.07
CA HIS A 84 -5.63 11.92 -22.76
C HIS A 84 -5.29 12.13 -21.27
N GLY A 85 -4.99 11.05 -20.54
CA GLY A 85 -4.76 11.10 -19.10
C GLY A 85 -3.31 11.39 -18.72
N ASN A 86 -3.05 12.49 -18.02
CA ASN A 86 -1.74 12.78 -17.41
C ASN A 86 -1.31 11.72 -16.37
N HIS A 87 -2.24 10.88 -15.92
CA HIS A 87 -2.01 9.79 -14.97
C HIS A 87 -1.36 8.56 -15.58
N ARG A 88 -1.17 8.50 -16.90
CA ARG A 88 -0.61 7.32 -17.59
C ARG A 88 0.76 6.91 -17.06
N SER A 89 1.60 7.91 -16.77
CA SER A 89 2.93 7.69 -16.21
C SER A 89 2.90 7.11 -14.79
N LEU A 90 1.79 7.21 -14.06
CA LEU A 90 1.71 6.67 -12.70
C LEU A 90 1.91 5.16 -12.68
N SER A 91 1.42 4.43 -13.69
CA SER A 91 1.55 2.97 -13.77
C SER A 91 3.00 2.48 -13.65
N GLN A 92 3.98 3.25 -14.11
CA GLN A 92 5.41 2.89 -14.03
C GLN A 92 5.99 2.96 -12.60
N PHE A 93 5.30 3.63 -11.68
CA PHE A 93 5.68 3.72 -10.27
C PHE A 93 4.92 2.73 -9.38
N CYS A 94 4.11 1.85 -9.98
CA CYS A 94 3.45 0.78 -9.25
C CYS A 94 4.47 -0.31 -8.88
N LEU A 95 4.69 -0.48 -7.58
CA LEU A 95 5.57 -1.52 -7.06
C LEU A 95 4.88 -2.90 -7.06
N ALA A 96 3.63 -2.95 -6.63
CA ALA A 96 2.80 -4.14 -6.64
C ALA A 96 1.32 -3.76 -6.46
N PHE A 97 0.44 -4.71 -6.75
CA PHE A 97 -1.00 -4.54 -6.60
C PHE A 97 -1.69 -5.83 -6.14
N HIS A 98 -2.87 -5.69 -5.56
CA HIS A 98 -3.70 -6.82 -5.14
C HIS A 98 -5.18 -6.45 -5.20
N PHE A 99 -6.01 -7.33 -5.76
CA PHE A 99 -7.46 -7.14 -5.85
C PHE A 99 -8.15 -8.20 -4.99
N CYS A 100 -8.70 -7.78 -3.85
CA CYS A 100 -9.47 -8.68 -2.99
C CYS A 100 -10.85 -8.91 -3.59
N ARG A 101 -11.28 -10.16 -3.66
CA ARG A 101 -12.59 -10.56 -4.18
C ARG A 101 -13.25 -11.55 -3.24
N ALA A 102 -14.48 -11.26 -2.80
CA ALA A 102 -15.20 -12.17 -1.91
C ALA A 102 -15.59 -13.51 -2.55
N ASP A 103 -15.62 -13.59 -3.88
CA ASP A 103 -15.92 -14.82 -4.63
C ASP A 103 -14.69 -15.72 -4.85
N ASP A 104 -13.50 -15.28 -4.45
CA ASP A 104 -12.24 -15.99 -4.64
C ASP A 104 -11.43 -16.01 -3.34
N SER A 105 -11.43 -17.15 -2.65
CA SER A 105 -10.74 -17.34 -1.36
C SER A 105 -9.24 -17.08 -1.43
N ASP A 106 -8.61 -17.29 -2.59
CA ASP A 106 -7.18 -17.08 -2.76
C ASP A 106 -6.82 -15.59 -2.73
N THR A 107 -7.73 -14.73 -3.19
CA THR A 107 -7.55 -13.27 -3.18
C THR A 107 -7.72 -12.65 -1.79
N VAL A 108 -8.40 -13.32 -0.86
CA VAL A 108 -8.56 -12.84 0.52
C VAL A 108 -7.60 -13.53 1.51
N CYS A 109 -6.85 -14.53 1.05
CA CYS A 109 -5.85 -15.23 1.83
C CYS A 109 -4.65 -14.34 2.15
N VAL A 110 -4.36 -14.14 3.44
CA VAL A 110 -3.27 -13.29 3.93
C VAL A 110 -1.90 -13.81 3.47
N SER A 111 -1.65 -15.11 3.60
CA SER A 111 -0.39 -15.73 3.19
C SER A 111 -0.21 -15.70 1.67
N GLY A 112 -1.30 -15.84 0.92
CA GLY A 112 -1.35 -15.67 -0.54
C GLY A 112 -0.99 -14.24 -0.95
N PHE A 113 -1.58 -13.25 -0.28
CA PHE A 113 -1.26 -11.83 -0.46
C PHE A 113 0.23 -11.54 -0.25
N ILE A 114 0.81 -11.96 0.89
CA ILE A 114 2.23 -11.71 1.19
C ILE A 114 3.15 -12.29 0.10
N ARG A 115 2.92 -13.56 -0.28
CA ARG A 115 3.71 -14.22 -1.34
C ARG A 115 3.52 -13.55 -2.70
N GLY A 116 2.29 -13.08 -2.98
CA GLY A 116 1.95 -12.31 -4.17
C GLY A 116 2.74 -11.00 -4.24
N LEU A 117 2.84 -10.26 -3.12
CA LEU A 117 3.64 -9.04 -3.03
C LEU A 117 5.12 -9.31 -3.30
N VAL A 118 5.72 -10.29 -2.61
CA VAL A 118 7.14 -10.64 -2.80
C VAL A 118 7.43 -10.95 -4.27
N THR A 119 6.56 -11.76 -4.89
CA THR A 119 6.70 -12.13 -6.30
C THR A 119 6.63 -10.90 -7.22
N GLN A 120 5.70 -9.99 -6.98
CA GLN A 120 5.55 -8.78 -7.79
C GLN A 120 6.70 -7.80 -7.59
N ILE A 121 7.15 -7.58 -6.35
CA ILE A 121 8.25 -6.67 -6.05
C ILE A 121 9.54 -7.17 -6.72
N CYS A 122 9.86 -8.46 -6.61
CA CYS A 122 11.04 -9.04 -7.29
C CYS A 122 10.96 -8.86 -8.82
N ARG A 123 9.77 -9.00 -9.41
CA ARG A 123 9.56 -8.85 -10.86
C ARG A 123 9.53 -7.40 -11.32
N SER A 124 9.26 -6.45 -10.44
CA SER A 124 9.08 -5.04 -10.80
C SER A 124 10.36 -4.39 -11.36
N GLY A 125 11.54 -4.85 -10.90
CA GLY A 125 12.82 -4.19 -11.19
C GLY A 125 12.95 -2.78 -10.58
N LEU A 126 11.94 -2.27 -9.86
CA LEU A 126 11.92 -0.91 -9.31
C LEU A 126 12.75 -0.78 -8.02
N VAL A 127 13.04 -1.89 -7.34
CA VAL A 127 13.87 -1.94 -6.14
C VAL A 127 14.88 -3.10 -6.26
N PRO A 128 15.95 -2.95 -7.07
CA PRO A 128 16.86 -4.06 -7.39
C PRO A 128 17.55 -4.71 -6.17
N GLN A 129 17.80 -3.94 -5.11
CA GLN A 129 18.42 -4.44 -3.87
C GLN A 129 17.48 -5.34 -3.08
N TYR A 130 16.16 -5.26 -3.29
CA TYR A 130 15.19 -6.09 -2.60
C TYR A 130 15.34 -7.56 -3.00
N GLU A 131 15.51 -7.85 -4.30
CA GLU A 131 15.65 -9.21 -4.81
C GLU A 131 16.81 -9.95 -4.13
N LYS A 132 17.97 -9.30 -4.02
CA LYS A 132 19.15 -9.88 -3.34
C LYS A 132 18.88 -10.25 -1.88
N LYS A 133 18.09 -9.43 -1.17
CA LYS A 133 17.72 -9.70 0.24
C LYS A 133 16.76 -10.89 0.32
N ILE A 134 15.82 -10.98 -0.60
CA ILE A 134 14.84 -12.07 -0.62
C ILE A 134 15.46 -13.41 -1.01
N CYS A 135 16.54 -13.43 -1.79
CA CYS A 135 17.24 -14.67 -2.15
C CYS A 135 17.94 -15.40 -0.98
N ASP A 136 18.02 -14.82 0.22
CA ASP A 136 18.54 -15.49 1.41
C ASP A 136 17.72 -16.76 1.74
N SER A 137 18.40 -17.88 1.92
CA SER A 137 17.81 -19.18 2.28
C SER A 137 16.93 -19.10 3.53
N ALA A 138 17.33 -18.31 4.54
CA ALA A 138 16.54 -18.11 5.74
C ALA A 138 15.20 -17.43 5.44
N ILE A 139 15.18 -16.42 4.56
CA ILE A 139 13.97 -15.70 4.14
C ILE A 139 13.11 -16.57 3.21
N GLN A 140 13.73 -17.34 2.32
CA GLN A 140 13.00 -18.28 1.48
C GLN A 140 12.32 -19.38 2.28
N SER A 141 12.93 -19.82 3.39
CA SER A 141 12.34 -20.82 4.27
C SER A 141 11.05 -20.33 4.93
N THR A 142 10.98 -19.06 5.33
CA THR A 142 9.78 -18.47 5.95
C THR A 142 8.68 -18.16 4.94
N LEU A 143 9.02 -17.99 3.65
CA LEU A 143 8.04 -17.78 2.57
C LEU A 143 7.30 -19.04 2.13
N LYS A 144 7.70 -20.22 2.61
CA LYS A 144 6.99 -21.47 2.34
C LYS A 144 5.55 -21.38 2.82
N PRO A 145 4.56 -21.94 2.09
CA PRO A 145 3.14 -21.81 2.43
C PRO A 145 2.82 -22.11 3.90
N GLY A 146 3.31 -23.22 4.45
CA GLY A 146 3.04 -23.60 5.85
C GLY A 146 3.60 -22.64 6.89
N GLU A 147 4.81 -22.09 6.70
CA GLU A 147 5.39 -21.11 7.62
C GLU A 147 4.69 -19.75 7.53
N CYS A 148 4.32 -19.35 6.30
CA CYS A 148 3.58 -18.12 6.03
C CYS A 148 2.16 -18.15 6.60
N GLU A 149 1.51 -19.31 6.63
CA GLU A 149 0.20 -19.50 7.27
C GLU A 149 0.31 -19.52 8.79
N ARG A 150 1.40 -20.07 9.33
CA ARG A 150 1.62 -20.15 10.78
C ARG A 150 1.86 -18.79 11.42
N ASN A 151 2.67 -17.93 10.77
CA ASN A 151 3.09 -16.64 11.34
C ASN A 151 3.06 -15.50 10.28
N PRO A 152 1.89 -15.14 9.73
CA PRO A 152 1.80 -14.18 8.63
C PRO A 152 2.39 -12.80 8.97
N SER A 153 2.25 -12.32 10.21
CA SER A 153 2.84 -11.04 10.65
C SER A 153 4.37 -11.03 10.60
N GLU A 154 5.02 -12.10 11.08
CA GLU A 154 6.48 -12.22 11.02
C GLU A 154 6.99 -12.35 9.59
N VAL A 155 6.29 -13.14 8.76
CA VAL A 155 6.64 -13.28 7.34
C VAL A 155 6.47 -11.97 6.60
N PHE A 156 5.39 -11.22 6.86
CA PHE A 156 5.20 -9.90 6.25
C PHE A 156 6.31 -8.92 6.65
N LYS A 157 6.71 -8.89 7.93
CA LYS A 157 7.83 -8.07 8.38
C LYS A 157 9.14 -8.47 7.73
N ARG A 158 9.52 -9.76 7.82
CA ARG A 158 10.83 -10.24 7.37
C ARG A 158 10.99 -10.31 5.86
N CYS A 159 9.90 -10.50 5.13
CA CYS A 159 9.95 -10.74 3.69
C CYS A 159 9.43 -9.56 2.87
N VAL A 160 8.71 -8.60 3.46
CA VAL A 160 8.22 -7.42 2.73
C VAL A 160 8.75 -6.14 3.37
N LEU A 161 8.38 -5.86 4.61
CA LEU A 161 8.61 -4.54 5.21
C LEU A 161 10.08 -4.25 5.49
N LEU A 162 10.75 -5.10 6.26
CA LEU A 162 12.15 -4.90 6.66
C LEU A 162 13.11 -4.92 5.46
N PRO A 163 12.97 -5.85 4.49
CA PRO A 163 13.78 -5.79 3.28
C PRO A 163 13.60 -4.48 2.52
N LEU A 164 12.36 -4.03 2.29
CA LEU A 164 12.09 -2.76 1.60
C LEU A 164 12.60 -1.54 2.38
N LEU A 165 12.44 -1.52 3.70
CA LEU A 165 12.89 -0.42 4.55
C LEU A 165 14.41 -0.29 4.55
N SER A 166 15.11 -1.41 4.42
CA SER A 166 16.57 -1.47 4.34
C SER A 166 17.15 -1.25 2.94
N CYS A 167 16.31 -1.02 1.92
CA CYS A 167 16.74 -0.62 0.58
C CYS A 167 16.85 0.91 0.50
N PRO A 168 17.80 1.44 -0.31
CA PRO A 168 17.86 2.88 -0.55
C PRO A 168 16.55 3.37 -1.20
N PRO A 169 16.09 4.59 -0.86
CA PRO A 169 14.88 5.13 -1.48
C PRO A 169 15.06 5.25 -3.00
N PRO A 170 14.06 4.86 -3.80
CA PRO A 170 14.09 5.08 -5.25
C PRO A 170 14.02 6.59 -5.57
N PRO A 171 14.49 7.03 -6.75
CA PRO A 171 14.49 8.45 -7.13
C PRO A 171 13.10 9.10 -7.14
N GLN A 172 12.07 8.29 -7.34
CA GLN A 172 10.67 8.68 -7.24
C GLN A 172 9.96 7.71 -6.32
N ALA A 173 9.09 8.24 -5.45
CA ALA A 173 8.25 7.44 -4.59
C ALA A 173 7.42 6.44 -5.42
N LEU A 174 7.27 5.24 -4.87
CA LEU A 174 6.50 4.16 -5.49
C LEU A 174 5.18 3.99 -4.75
N PHE A 175 4.23 3.26 -5.34
CA PHE A 175 2.99 2.90 -4.65
C PHE A 175 2.64 1.42 -4.71
N LEU A 176 1.87 0.99 -3.71
CA LEU A 176 1.23 -0.32 -3.63
C LEU A 176 -0.29 -0.13 -3.69
N VAL A 177 -1.00 -0.86 -4.56
CA VAL A 177 -2.47 -0.82 -4.62
C VAL A 177 -3.06 -2.05 -3.94
N VAL A 178 -4.01 -1.87 -3.04
CA VAL A 178 -4.82 -2.96 -2.50
C VAL A 178 -6.30 -2.59 -2.64
N ASP A 179 -6.97 -3.16 -3.64
CA ASP A 179 -8.38 -2.91 -3.91
C ASP A 179 -9.28 -3.79 -3.05
N SER A 180 -10.38 -3.21 -2.57
CA SER A 180 -11.45 -3.88 -1.84
C SER A 180 -10.98 -4.60 -0.57
N ILE A 181 -10.14 -3.92 0.22
CA ILE A 181 -9.51 -4.49 1.44
C ILE A 181 -10.51 -4.97 2.50
N ASP A 182 -11.77 -4.56 2.39
CA ASP A 182 -12.87 -4.93 3.27
C ASP A 182 -13.52 -6.29 2.94
N GLU A 183 -13.25 -6.91 1.78
CA GLU A 183 -13.86 -8.20 1.38
C GLU A 183 -13.40 -9.38 2.25
N GLY A 184 -12.18 -9.31 2.82
CA GLY A 184 -11.63 -10.34 3.70
C GLY A 184 -12.08 -10.24 5.17
N MET A 185 -12.75 -9.15 5.56
CA MET A 185 -13.22 -8.98 6.94
C MET A 185 -14.56 -9.67 7.15
N LYS A 186 -14.53 -10.87 7.74
CA LYS A 186 -15.75 -11.52 8.21
C LYS A 186 -16.32 -10.72 9.38
N VAL A 187 -17.55 -10.22 9.24
CA VAL A 187 -18.33 -9.64 10.35
C VAL A 187 -18.79 -10.81 11.23
N SER A 188 -17.90 -11.37 12.04
CA SER A 188 -18.26 -12.36 13.05
C SER A 188 -18.41 -11.67 14.39
N GLY A 189 -19.61 -11.75 14.97
CA GLY A 189 -19.96 -11.25 16.31
C GLY A 189 -19.32 -12.05 17.46
N THR A 190 -18.14 -12.62 17.23
CA THR A 190 -17.31 -13.25 18.27
C THR A 190 -16.05 -12.41 18.42
N GLU A 191 -16.06 -11.61 19.49
CA GLU A 191 -14.95 -10.88 20.10
C GLU A 191 -13.81 -11.84 20.51
N SER A 192 -13.19 -12.50 19.53
CA SER A 192 -11.92 -13.16 19.72
C SER A 192 -10.90 -12.25 19.09
N SER A 193 -10.35 -11.35 19.90
CA SER A 193 -9.23 -10.47 19.56
C SER A 193 -8.12 -11.34 18.95
N SER A 194 -7.99 -11.33 17.63
CA SER A 194 -6.74 -11.72 16.99
C SER A 194 -5.74 -10.65 17.37
N GLY A 195 -4.79 -11.01 18.25
CA GLY A 195 -3.66 -10.13 18.52
C GLY A 195 -2.88 -9.82 17.23
N PRO A 196 -2.05 -8.77 17.22
CA PRO A 196 -1.28 -8.32 16.04
C PRO A 196 -0.37 -9.40 15.42
N LEU A 197 -0.16 -10.52 16.11
CA LEU A 197 0.64 -11.66 15.65
C LEU A 197 -0.11 -12.57 14.65
N ASN A 198 -1.45 -12.56 14.63
CA ASN A 198 -2.21 -13.45 13.75
C ASN A 198 -3.43 -12.72 13.12
N PRO A 199 -3.19 -11.81 12.16
CA PRO A 199 -4.22 -11.04 11.50
C PRO A 199 -5.18 -11.93 10.71
N ARG A 200 -6.48 -11.67 10.85
CA ARG A 200 -7.55 -12.43 10.20
C ARG A 200 -7.88 -11.93 8.80
N SER A 201 -7.36 -10.77 8.42
CA SER A 201 -7.59 -10.16 7.12
C SER A 201 -6.36 -9.36 6.65
N ILE A 202 -6.31 -9.10 5.35
CA ILE A 202 -5.29 -8.22 4.75
C ILE A 202 -5.36 -6.81 5.35
N GLY A 203 -6.57 -6.30 5.61
CA GLY A 203 -6.77 -5.01 6.26
C GLY A 203 -6.17 -4.95 7.66
N GLU A 204 -6.38 -5.99 8.49
CA GLU A 204 -5.75 -6.09 9.81
C GLU A 204 -4.22 -6.13 9.69
N LEU A 205 -3.68 -6.99 8.83
CA LEU A 205 -2.24 -7.11 8.60
C LEU A 205 -1.60 -5.75 8.26
N LEU A 206 -2.18 -5.02 7.30
CA LEU A 206 -1.68 -3.70 6.88
C LEU A 206 -1.80 -2.68 8.01
N SER A 207 -2.93 -2.63 8.71
CA SER A 207 -3.16 -1.68 9.80
C SER A 207 -2.21 -1.88 10.98
N SER A 208 -1.87 -3.13 11.34
CA SER A 208 -0.96 -3.43 12.46
C SER A 208 0.51 -3.19 12.14
N HIS A 209 0.88 -3.02 10.87
CA HIS A 209 2.29 -2.94 10.45
C HIS A 209 2.62 -1.71 9.60
N HIS A 210 1.70 -0.76 9.48
CA HIS A 210 1.87 0.43 8.65
C HIS A 210 3.09 1.29 9.04
N GLU A 211 3.50 1.29 10.32
CA GLU A 211 4.67 2.04 10.82
C GLU A 211 6.00 1.56 10.22
N LEU A 212 6.04 0.31 9.76
CA LEU A 212 7.21 -0.30 9.13
C LEU A 212 7.21 -0.15 7.61
N LEU A 213 6.21 0.55 7.03
CA LEU A 213 6.22 0.87 5.60
C LEU A 213 7.33 1.88 5.31
N PRO A 214 8.12 1.67 4.24
CA PRO A 214 9.17 2.61 3.88
C PRO A 214 8.62 4.04 3.66
N PRO A 215 9.34 5.08 4.10
CA PRO A 215 8.89 6.46 3.99
C PRO A 215 8.78 6.96 2.54
N TRP A 216 9.27 6.20 1.55
CA TRP A 216 9.11 6.46 0.12
C TRP A 216 7.94 5.66 -0.54
N LEU A 217 7.32 4.69 0.14
CA LEU A 217 6.25 3.85 -0.42
C LEU A 217 4.85 4.34 -0.05
N LEU A 218 4.01 4.68 -1.02
CA LEU A 218 2.63 5.11 -0.80
C LEU A 218 1.66 3.93 -0.87
N LEU A 219 0.90 3.66 0.19
CA LEU A 219 -0.12 2.62 0.17
C LEU A 219 -1.48 3.18 -0.29
N ILE A 220 -2.02 2.68 -1.40
CA ILE A 220 -3.33 3.07 -1.93
C ILE A 220 -4.30 1.92 -1.70
N CYS A 221 -5.28 2.14 -0.82
CA CYS A 221 -6.30 1.15 -0.51
C CYS A 221 -7.68 1.59 -1.01
N SER A 222 -8.55 0.64 -1.34
CA SER A 222 -9.96 0.91 -1.62
C SER A 222 -10.87 0.09 -0.70
N ALA A 223 -11.97 0.70 -0.24
CA ALA A 223 -12.94 0.02 0.60
C ALA A 223 -14.38 0.55 0.45
N ARG A 224 -15.39 -0.24 0.86
CA ARG A 224 -16.79 0.20 0.91
C ARG A 224 -17.03 1.15 2.09
N ARG A 225 -17.79 2.21 1.86
CA ARG A 225 -18.18 3.21 2.90
C ARG A 225 -18.91 2.62 4.10
N GLN A 226 -19.61 1.49 3.89
CA GLN A 226 -20.42 0.85 4.93
C GLN A 226 -19.57 0.09 5.95
N ASN A 227 -18.32 -0.26 5.62
CA ASN A 227 -17.43 -0.92 6.55
C ASN A 227 -16.84 0.11 7.54
N LYS A 228 -17.50 0.25 8.69
CA LYS A 228 -17.04 1.16 9.75
C LYS A 228 -15.75 0.64 10.41
N ASN A 229 -15.49 -0.67 10.38
CA ASN A 229 -14.30 -1.26 11.00
C ASN A 229 -13.04 -0.93 10.20
N ILE A 230 -13.07 -1.03 8.87
CA ILE A 230 -11.94 -0.61 8.03
C ILE A 230 -11.69 0.89 8.14
N THR A 231 -12.76 1.69 8.13
CA THR A 231 -12.63 3.14 8.28
C THR A 231 -12.04 3.46 9.65
N LYS A 232 -12.48 2.80 10.73
CA LYS A 232 -11.91 2.95 12.07
C LYS A 232 -10.49 2.41 12.19
N LEU A 233 -10.14 1.27 11.60
CA LEU A 233 -8.79 0.73 11.66
C LEU A 233 -7.80 1.70 10.99
N PHE A 234 -8.21 2.29 9.88
CA PHE A 234 -7.39 3.25 9.15
C PHE A 234 -7.51 4.69 9.70
N THR A 235 -8.55 5.03 10.48
CA THR A 235 -8.72 6.35 11.13
C THR A 235 -8.22 6.37 12.59
N ALA A 236 -8.31 5.27 13.34
CA ALA A 236 -7.89 5.16 14.75
C ALA A 236 -6.39 4.98 14.89
N VAL A 237 -5.75 4.40 13.87
CA VAL A 237 -4.29 4.48 13.64
C VAL A 237 -3.84 5.94 13.42
N VAL A 238 -4.77 6.88 13.19
CA VAL A 238 -4.52 8.23 12.67
C VAL A 238 -5.04 9.29 13.65
N GLN A 239 -4.23 9.60 14.67
CA GLN A 239 -4.14 11.00 15.14
C GLN A 239 -3.21 11.84 14.26
N SER A 240 -2.62 11.28 13.20
CA SER A 240 -1.79 12.01 12.26
C SER A 240 -1.58 11.23 10.96
N ARG A 241 -2.01 11.79 9.82
CA ARG A 241 -1.42 11.58 8.47
C ARG A 241 -1.94 10.40 7.61
N GLN A 242 -3.23 10.37 7.26
CA GLN A 242 -3.74 9.61 6.09
C GLN A 242 -4.61 10.50 5.17
N ALA A 243 -4.49 10.34 3.85
CA ALA A 243 -5.33 11.04 2.88
C ALA A 243 -6.61 10.23 2.57
N PHE A 244 -7.77 10.79 2.93
CA PHE A 244 -9.06 10.15 2.67
C PHE A 244 -9.69 10.70 1.39
N VAL A 245 -10.11 9.82 0.48
CA VAL A 245 -10.75 10.19 -0.79
C VAL A 245 -12.13 9.55 -0.87
N ALA A 246 -13.15 10.39 -0.68
CA ALA A 246 -14.54 9.97 -0.82
C ALA A 246 -14.95 9.93 -2.30
N MET A 247 -15.34 8.75 -2.78
CA MET A 247 -15.95 8.51 -4.09
C MET A 247 -17.48 8.62 -3.94
N LYS A 248 -18.07 9.62 -4.61
CA LYS A 248 -19.53 9.80 -4.70
C LYS A 248 -20.13 8.87 -5.74
#